data_AF-A0A1B9LRR4-F1
#
_entry.id   AF-A0A1B9LRR4-F1
#
_cell.length_a   1.000
_cell.length_b   1.000
_cell.length_c   1.000
_cell.angle_alpha   90.00
_cell.angle_beta   90.00
_cell.angle_gamma   90.00
#
_symmetry.space_group_name_H-M   'P 1'
#
loop_
_entity.id
_entity.type
_entity.pdbx_description
1 polymer ?
#
loop_
_entity_poly.entity_id
_entity_poly.type
_entity_poly.pdbx_seq_one_letter_code
_entity_poly.pdbx_strand_id
1 'polypeptide(L)'
;MRKIFATIIFTLSILILPTSSFAITQQNTSEPNYLLWFISTVVLLIIAAYGIYKSNKREITVFANYTDVGFVIASVLLPVVFFVIMHWLNVSPNITLYVCIAAFAIFLVAIAKATFLYNNNIQDFILAFYTKMFIPFIAITCIIIALIISMALKREKYERRTKHSQRVTGTALAGFTSAFLIITLVLHNDKFVSISDYLSGKNEV
;
A
#
# COMPACT_ATOMS: atom_id res chain seq x y z
N MET A 1 2.31 21.46 8.90
CA MET A 1 2.84 20.54 7.86
C MET A 1 3.57 19.32 8.41
N ARG A 2 4.65 19.45 9.21
CA ARG A 2 5.42 18.28 9.71
C ARG A 2 4.61 17.30 10.59
N LYS A 3 3.71 17.82 11.44
CA LYS A 3 2.78 17.01 12.25
C LYS A 3 1.77 16.25 11.38
N ILE A 4 1.22 16.92 10.36
CA ILE A 4 0.24 16.35 9.42
C ILE A 4 0.86 15.19 8.62
N PHE A 5 2.08 15.37 8.12
CA PHE A 5 2.80 14.31 7.41
C PHE A 5 3.09 13.11 8.33
N ALA A 6 3.55 13.35 9.55
CA ALA A 6 3.77 12.29 10.52
C ALA A 6 2.47 11.53 10.86
N THR A 7 1.34 12.25 10.98
CA THR A 7 0.03 11.63 11.23
C THR A 7 -0.42 10.80 10.02
N ILE A 8 -0.30 11.30 8.79
CA ILE A 8 -0.65 10.58 7.55
C ILE A 8 0.18 9.29 7.43
N ILE A 9 1.49 9.39 7.65
CA ILE A 9 2.42 8.25 7.64
C ILE A 9 2.04 7.24 8.72
N PHE A 10 1.72 7.69 9.92
CA PHE A 10 1.31 6.85 11.05
C PHE A 10 -0.03 6.16 10.81
N THR A 11 -1.02 6.85 10.22
CA THR A 11 -2.29 6.23 9.82
C THR A 11 -2.09 5.19 8.71
N LEU A 12 -1.28 5.49 7.69
CA LEU A 12 -0.99 4.55 6.59
C LEU A 12 -0.22 3.31 7.07
N SER A 13 0.69 3.47 8.03
CA SER A 13 1.45 2.34 8.59
C SER A 13 0.64 1.47 9.56
N ILE A 14 -0.34 2.03 10.28
CA ILE A 14 -1.30 1.28 11.10
C ILE A 14 -2.29 0.49 10.23
N LEU A 15 -2.68 1.05 9.08
CA LEU A 15 -3.73 0.49 8.23
C LEU A 15 -3.31 -0.76 7.43
N ILE A 16 -2.01 -1.05 7.29
CA ILE A 16 -1.53 -2.00 6.26
C ILE A 16 -0.63 -3.13 6.79
N LEU A 17 -0.26 -3.18 8.08
CA LEU A 17 0.58 -4.27 8.60
C LEU A 17 0.13 -4.80 9.97
N PRO A 18 0.41 -6.09 10.27
CA PRO A 18 0.42 -6.64 11.62
C PRO A 18 1.50 -6.00 12.53
N THR A 19 2.19 -4.95 12.06
CA THR A 19 3.12 -4.14 12.86
C THR A 19 2.42 -3.41 14.00
N SER A 20 1.12 -3.14 13.95
CA SER A 20 0.38 -2.61 15.10
C SER A 20 0.32 -3.64 16.24
N SER A 21 0.06 -4.92 15.94
CA SER A 21 0.09 -6.01 16.93
C SER A 21 1.46 -6.24 17.56
N PHE A 22 2.55 -6.04 16.79
CA PHE A 22 3.93 -6.15 17.30
C PHE A 22 4.49 -4.86 17.93
N ALA A 23 3.98 -3.69 17.54
CA ALA A 23 4.26 -2.41 18.19
C ALA A 23 3.62 -2.33 19.57
N ILE A 24 2.44 -2.95 19.76
CA ILE A 24 1.84 -3.15 21.08
C ILE A 24 2.74 -4.01 21.98
N THR A 25 3.43 -5.01 21.42
CA THR A 25 4.42 -5.81 22.17
C THR A 25 5.66 -4.99 22.56
N GLN A 26 6.11 -4.07 21.70
CA GLN A 26 7.24 -3.17 21.99
C GLN A 26 6.95 -2.10 23.03
N GLN A 27 5.70 -1.67 23.18
CA GLN A 27 5.34 -0.71 24.22
C GLN A 27 5.61 -1.25 25.64
N ASN A 28 5.74 -2.57 25.78
CA ASN A 28 6.09 -3.26 27.03
C ASN A 28 7.59 -3.57 27.20
N THR A 29 8.46 -3.24 26.23
CA THR A 29 9.91 -3.50 26.31
C THR A 29 10.72 -2.24 26.00
N SER A 30 11.64 -1.86 26.87
CA SER A 30 12.40 -0.60 26.80
C SER A 30 13.38 -0.48 25.62
N GLU A 31 13.64 -1.54 24.85
CA GLU A 31 14.48 -1.48 23.65
C GLU A 31 13.83 -2.15 22.43
N PRO A 32 13.85 -1.51 21.25
CA PRO A 32 13.35 -2.11 20.04
C PRO A 32 14.25 -3.25 19.55
N ASN A 33 13.72 -4.49 19.52
CA ASN A 33 14.43 -5.66 18.99
C ASN A 33 14.53 -5.63 17.45
N TYR A 34 15.50 -4.89 16.91
CA TYR A 34 15.70 -4.71 15.46
C TYR A 34 15.87 -6.01 14.67
N LEU A 35 16.40 -7.07 15.30
CA LEU A 35 16.59 -8.37 14.67
C LEU A 35 15.24 -9.05 14.38
N LEU A 36 14.29 -8.98 15.32
CA LEU A 36 12.94 -9.50 15.11
C LEU A 36 12.20 -8.74 14.00
N TRP A 37 12.37 -7.42 13.91
CA TRP A 37 11.81 -6.60 12.83
C TRP A 37 12.38 -6.97 11.47
N PHE A 38 13.70 -7.16 11.41
CA PHE A 38 14.37 -7.58 10.19
C PHE A 38 13.86 -8.93 9.70
N ILE A 39 13.83 -9.94 10.59
CA ILE A 39 13.32 -11.28 10.25
C ILE A 39 11.86 -11.21 9.78
N SER A 40 11.00 -10.49 10.50
CA SER A 40 9.58 -10.34 10.13
C SER A 40 9.42 -9.71 8.75
N THR A 41 10.19 -8.65 8.46
CA THR A 41 10.16 -7.96 7.17
C THR A 41 10.63 -8.87 6.03
N VAL A 42 11.70 -9.64 6.26
CA VAL A 42 12.24 -10.59 5.27
C VAL A 42 11.22 -11.70 4.98
N VAL A 43 10.57 -12.26 6.00
CA VAL A 43 9.53 -13.29 5.82
C VAL A 43 8.36 -12.73 5.02
N LEU A 44 7.90 -11.52 5.34
CA LEU A 44 6.82 -10.83 4.62
C LEU A 44 7.17 -10.57 3.15
N LEU A 45 8.42 -10.23 2.84
CA LEU A 45 8.92 -10.08 1.48
C LEU A 45 8.95 -11.42 0.73
N ILE A 46 9.39 -12.50 1.38
CA ILE A 46 9.42 -13.85 0.79
C ILE A 46 8.00 -14.31 0.44
N ILE A 47 7.02 -14.09 1.32
CA ILE A 47 5.61 -14.43 1.07
C ILE A 47 5.08 -13.64 -0.13
N ALA A 48 5.36 -12.33 -0.21
CA ALA A 48 4.94 -11.51 -1.33
C ALA A 48 5.58 -11.98 -2.65
N ALA A 49 6.88 -12.28 -2.64
CA ALA A 49 7.61 -12.79 -3.80
C ALA A 49 7.07 -14.15 -4.26
N TYR A 50 6.72 -15.03 -3.32
CA TYR A 50 6.07 -16.31 -3.63
C TYR A 50 4.69 -16.12 -4.28
N GLY A 51 3.88 -15.18 -3.78
CA GLY A 51 2.61 -14.83 -4.42
C GLY A 51 2.79 -14.24 -5.82
N ILE A 52 3.78 -13.38 -6.04
CA ILE A 52 4.13 -12.87 -7.39
C ILE A 52 4.51 -14.03 -8.31
N TYR A 53 5.37 -14.94 -7.86
CA TYR A 53 5.79 -16.11 -8.62
C TYR A 53 4.60 -17.00 -9.02
N LYS A 54 3.73 -17.32 -8.06
CA LYS A 54 2.54 -18.16 -8.29
C LYS A 54 1.54 -17.48 -9.23
N SER A 55 1.39 -16.16 -9.10
CA SER A 55 0.57 -15.34 -9.99
C SER A 55 1.11 -15.29 -11.43
N ASN A 56 2.42 -15.20 -11.59
CA ASN A 56 3.07 -15.21 -12.91
C ASN A 56 2.89 -16.57 -13.62
N LYS A 57 2.80 -17.66 -12.85
CA LYS A 57 2.46 -18.99 -13.36
C LYS A 57 0.96 -19.21 -13.63
N ARG A 58 0.12 -18.21 -13.40
CA ARG A 58 -1.36 -18.32 -13.50
C ARG A 58 -1.98 -19.34 -12.54
N GLU A 59 -1.28 -19.67 -11.46
CA GLU A 59 -1.79 -20.57 -10.42
C GLU A 59 -2.66 -19.83 -9.38
N ILE A 60 -2.48 -18.51 -9.23
CA ILE A 60 -3.35 -17.63 -8.45
C ILE A 60 -3.61 -16.33 -9.21
N THR A 61 -4.73 -15.70 -8.95
CA THR A 61 -5.08 -14.39 -9.53
C THR A 61 -4.84 -13.30 -8.50
N VAL A 62 -3.70 -12.62 -8.57
CA VAL A 62 -3.44 -11.42 -7.76
C VAL A 62 -4.23 -10.26 -8.36
N PHE A 63 -3.92 -9.78 -9.57
CA PHE A 63 -4.77 -8.79 -10.24
C PHE A 63 -5.48 -9.41 -11.43
N ALA A 64 -6.81 -9.40 -11.38
CA ALA A 64 -7.62 -9.93 -12.47
C ALA A 64 -7.57 -9.03 -13.71
N ASN A 65 -7.69 -7.72 -13.51
CA ASN A 65 -7.81 -6.72 -14.57
C ASN A 65 -7.38 -5.33 -14.08
N TYR A 66 -7.32 -4.32 -14.96
CA TYR A 66 -6.94 -2.96 -14.53
C TYR A 66 -7.96 -2.29 -13.61
N THR A 67 -9.24 -2.69 -13.65
CA THR A 67 -10.25 -2.22 -12.70
C THR A 67 -9.90 -2.64 -11.27
N ASP A 68 -9.47 -3.90 -11.09
CA ASP A 68 -9.00 -4.43 -9.80
C ASP A 68 -7.79 -3.64 -9.27
N VAL A 69 -6.80 -3.37 -10.13
CA VAL A 69 -5.66 -2.51 -9.80
C VAL A 69 -6.13 -1.12 -9.35
N GLY A 70 -7.07 -0.52 -10.10
CA GLY A 70 -7.66 0.78 -9.78
C GLY A 70 -8.34 0.80 -8.42
N PHE A 71 -9.12 -0.23 -8.08
CA PHE A 71 -9.75 -0.38 -6.76
C PHE A 71 -8.73 -0.43 -5.63
N VAL A 72 -7.64 -1.18 -5.81
CA VAL A 72 -6.57 -1.27 -4.80
C VAL A 72 -5.86 0.06 -4.64
N ILE A 73 -5.48 0.74 -5.72
CA ILE A 73 -4.86 2.07 -5.64
C ILE A 73 -5.81 3.08 -4.99
N ALA A 74 -7.09 3.08 -5.38
CA ALA A 74 -8.11 3.95 -4.82
C ALA A 74 -8.30 3.70 -3.31
N SER A 75 -8.24 2.44 -2.87
CA SER A 75 -8.36 2.08 -1.45
C SER A 75 -7.33 2.80 -0.59
N VAL A 76 -6.13 3.06 -1.11
CA VAL A 76 -5.07 3.72 -0.35
C VAL A 76 -5.07 5.24 -0.55
N LEU A 77 -5.39 5.72 -1.75
CA LEU A 77 -5.37 7.16 -2.05
C LEU A 77 -6.62 7.90 -1.57
N LEU A 78 -7.83 7.31 -1.63
CA LEU A 78 -9.07 7.97 -1.23
C LEU A 78 -9.09 8.38 0.25
N PRO A 79 -8.63 7.56 1.21
CA PRO A 79 -8.50 8.00 2.60
C PRO A 79 -7.62 9.24 2.75
N VAL A 80 -6.55 9.38 1.95
CA VAL A 80 -5.69 10.57 1.95
C VAL A 80 -6.43 11.78 1.39
N VAL A 81 -7.19 11.61 0.31
CA VAL A 81 -8.04 12.68 -0.26
C VAL A 81 -9.08 13.15 0.76
N PHE A 82 -9.79 12.23 1.41
CA PHE A 82 -10.76 12.57 2.46
C PHE A 82 -10.11 13.28 3.64
N PHE A 83 -8.92 12.84 4.05
CA PHE A 83 -8.17 13.51 5.10
C PHE A 83 -7.88 14.97 4.74
N VAL A 84 -7.41 15.24 3.51
CA VAL A 84 -7.11 16.60 3.05
C VAL A 84 -8.37 17.47 3.02
N ILE A 85 -9.49 16.95 2.48
CA ILE A 85 -10.76 17.68 2.41
C ILE A 85 -11.27 18.00 3.81
N MET A 86 -11.34 17.01 4.70
CA MET A 86 -11.83 17.19 6.06
C MET A 86 -10.94 18.15 6.87
N HIS A 87 -9.62 18.09 6.66
CA HIS A 87 -8.70 19.04 7.25
C HIS A 87 -8.93 20.47 6.74
N TRP A 88 -9.17 20.64 5.44
CA TRP A 88 -9.49 21.95 4.85
C TRP A 88 -10.80 22.53 5.38
N LEU A 89 -11.77 21.67 5.69
CA LEU A 89 -13.03 22.02 6.35
C LEU A 89 -12.92 22.21 7.87
N ASN A 90 -11.72 22.11 8.44
CA ASN A 90 -11.46 22.18 9.89
C ASN A 90 -12.28 21.18 10.73
N VAL A 91 -12.59 20.01 10.16
CA VAL A 91 -13.29 18.93 10.87
C VAL A 91 -12.37 18.33 11.94
N SER A 92 -12.96 17.93 13.07
CA SER A 92 -12.24 17.31 14.19
C SER A 92 -11.37 16.12 13.73
N PRO A 93 -10.11 16.01 14.19
CA PRO A 93 -9.21 14.92 13.80
C PRO A 93 -9.77 13.52 14.04
N ASN A 94 -10.54 13.32 15.12
CA ASN A 94 -11.13 12.03 15.44
C ASN A 94 -12.18 11.62 14.41
N ILE A 95 -13.01 12.57 13.97
CA ILE A 95 -14.04 12.32 12.95
C ILE A 95 -13.38 12.03 11.61
N THR A 96 -12.36 12.82 11.24
CA THR A 96 -11.57 12.59 10.03
C THR A 96 -10.97 11.19 10.01
N LEU A 97 -10.39 10.74 11.13
CA LEU A 97 -9.84 9.39 11.27
C LEU A 97 -10.90 8.31 11.03
N TYR A 98 -12.07 8.41 11.67
CA TYR A 98 -13.15 7.43 11.49
C TYR A 98 -13.64 7.37 10.05
N VAL A 99 -13.76 8.51 9.36
CA VAL A 99 -14.16 8.55 7.95
C VAL A 99 -13.10 7.89 7.06
N CYS A 100 -11.82 8.18 7.28
CA CYS A 100 -10.73 7.55 6.54
C CYS A 100 -10.71 6.02 6.74
N ILE A 101 -10.89 5.55 7.97
CA ILE A 101 -10.97 4.12 8.30
C ILE A 101 -12.18 3.47 7.63
N ALA A 102 -13.35 4.10 7.73
CA ALA A 102 -14.58 3.59 7.12
C ALA A 102 -14.45 3.49 5.59
N ALA A 103 -13.90 4.53 4.95
CA ALA A 103 -13.63 4.51 3.51
C ALA A 103 -12.69 3.36 3.14
N PHE A 104 -11.57 3.21 3.84
CA PHE A 104 -10.63 2.11 3.60
C PHE A 104 -11.29 0.73 3.79
N ALA A 105 -12.07 0.55 4.87
CA ALA A 105 -12.73 -0.71 5.17
C ALA A 105 -13.73 -1.13 4.08
N ILE A 106 -14.49 -0.18 3.51
CA ILE A 106 -15.41 -0.45 2.40
C ILE A 106 -14.65 -0.99 1.18
N PHE A 107 -13.55 -0.34 0.80
CA PHE A 107 -12.71 -0.83 -0.30
C PHE A 107 -12.07 -2.18 0.03
N LEU A 108 -11.59 -2.37 1.26
CA LEU A 108 -10.98 -3.61 1.70
C LEU A 108 -11.94 -4.80 1.55
N VAL A 109 -13.21 -4.62 1.96
CA VAL A 109 -14.25 -5.65 1.82
C VAL A 109 -14.51 -5.96 0.35
N ALA A 110 -14.62 -4.95 -0.51
CA ALA A 110 -14.81 -5.14 -1.95
C ALA A 110 -13.64 -5.90 -2.59
N ILE A 111 -12.40 -5.52 -2.27
CA ILE A 111 -11.18 -6.16 -2.77
C ILE A 111 -11.07 -7.60 -2.25
N ALA A 112 -11.35 -7.83 -0.96
CA ALA A 112 -11.31 -9.17 -0.37
C ALA A 112 -12.34 -10.10 -1.03
N LYS A 113 -13.58 -9.62 -1.19
CA LYS A 113 -14.64 -10.37 -1.88
C LYS A 113 -14.22 -10.73 -3.31
N ALA A 114 -13.78 -9.76 -4.11
CA ALA A 114 -13.34 -10.01 -5.48
C ALA A 114 -12.17 -11.00 -5.52
N THR A 115 -11.18 -10.83 -4.64
CA THR A 115 -10.00 -11.71 -4.58
C THR A 115 -10.36 -13.14 -4.20
N PHE A 116 -11.34 -13.34 -3.30
CA PHE A 116 -11.85 -14.67 -2.96
C PHE A 116 -12.59 -15.31 -4.13
N LEU A 117 -13.41 -14.54 -4.87
CA LEU A 117 -14.10 -15.05 -6.06
C LEU A 117 -13.12 -15.49 -7.17
N TYR A 118 -11.98 -14.81 -7.31
CA TYR A 118 -10.94 -15.21 -8.27
C TYR A 118 -10.03 -16.34 -7.77
N ASN A 119 -10.02 -16.62 -6.47
CA ASN A 119 -9.19 -17.64 -5.83
C ASN A 119 -10.05 -18.47 -4.88
N ASN A 120 -10.76 -19.45 -5.43
CA ASN A 120 -11.75 -20.27 -4.71
C ASN A 120 -11.18 -21.04 -3.48
N ASN A 121 -9.85 -21.18 -3.38
CA ASN A 121 -9.18 -21.80 -2.23
C ASN A 121 -8.75 -20.73 -1.21
N ILE A 122 -9.04 -20.97 0.08
CA ILE A 122 -8.70 -20.04 1.17
C ILE A 122 -7.19 -19.73 1.25
N GLN A 123 -6.32 -20.70 0.99
CA GLN A 123 -4.87 -20.51 1.03
C GLN A 123 -4.40 -19.58 -0.09
N ASP A 124 -4.94 -19.79 -1.29
CA ASP A 124 -4.64 -18.98 -2.47
C ASP A 124 -5.23 -17.58 -2.33
N PHE A 125 -6.44 -17.47 -1.77
CA PHE A 125 -7.03 -16.19 -1.41
C PHE A 125 -6.14 -15.40 -0.46
N ILE A 126 -5.69 -15.99 0.66
CA ILE A 126 -4.86 -15.29 1.65
C ILE A 126 -3.56 -14.82 1.00
N LEU A 127 -2.89 -15.68 0.23
CA LEU A 127 -1.65 -15.36 -0.45
C LEU A 127 -1.85 -14.25 -1.49
N ALA A 128 -2.87 -14.38 -2.35
CA ALA A 128 -3.18 -13.39 -3.38
C ALA A 128 -3.58 -12.04 -2.78
N PHE A 129 -4.42 -12.05 -1.74
CA PHE A 129 -4.86 -10.85 -1.05
C PHE A 129 -3.71 -10.12 -0.37
N TYR A 130 -2.84 -10.87 0.32
CA TYR A 130 -1.64 -10.31 0.93
C TYR A 130 -0.72 -9.67 -0.12
N THR A 131 -0.37 -10.39 -1.19
CA THR A 131 0.48 -9.87 -2.26
C THR A 131 -0.15 -8.65 -2.95
N LYS A 132 -1.46 -8.68 -3.20
CA LYS A 132 -2.23 -7.57 -3.78
C LYS A 132 -2.11 -6.28 -2.96
N MET A 133 -2.25 -6.37 -1.64
CA MET A 133 -2.17 -5.21 -0.74
C MET A 133 -0.72 -4.77 -0.46
N PHE A 134 0.24 -5.69 -0.57
CA PHE A 134 1.65 -5.41 -0.31
C PHE A 134 2.33 -4.58 -1.41
N ILE A 135 1.95 -4.76 -2.68
CA ILE A 135 2.51 -4.02 -3.82
C ILE A 135 2.33 -2.49 -3.69
N PRO A 136 1.11 -1.94 -3.52
CA PRO A 136 0.92 -0.51 -3.34
C PRO A 136 1.53 0.00 -2.02
N PHE A 137 1.62 -0.85 -1.00
CA PHE A 137 2.27 -0.51 0.27
C PHE A 137 3.76 -0.21 0.10
N ILE A 138 4.48 -1.03 -0.68
CA ILE A 138 5.89 -0.76 -0.99
C ILE A 138 6.02 0.58 -1.73
N ALA A 139 5.17 0.83 -2.73
CA ALA A 139 5.21 2.07 -3.51
C ALA A 139 5.08 3.31 -2.60
N ILE A 140 4.11 3.27 -1.67
CA ILE A 140 3.86 4.38 -0.74
C ILE A 140 4.99 4.51 0.28
N THR A 141 5.54 3.40 0.78
CA THR A 141 6.68 3.43 1.70
C THR A 141 7.90 4.07 1.04
N CYS A 142 8.18 3.74 -0.23
CA CYS A 142 9.26 4.38 -1.01
C CYS A 142 9.02 5.89 -1.17
N ILE A 143 7.78 6.32 -1.45
CA ILE A 143 7.43 7.74 -1.54
C ILE A 143 7.64 8.44 -0.19
N ILE A 144 7.20 7.83 0.91
CA ILE A 144 7.35 8.38 2.27
C ILE A 144 8.83 8.52 2.61
N ILE A 145 9.65 7.49 2.36
CA ILE A 145 11.10 7.53 2.60
C ILE A 145 11.73 8.66 1.78
N ALA A 146 11.38 8.78 0.50
CA ALA A 146 11.88 9.87 -0.36
C ALA A 146 11.51 11.25 0.21
N LEU A 147 10.29 11.42 0.71
CA LEU A 147 9.83 12.66 1.35
C LEU A 147 10.54 12.95 2.68
N ILE A 148 10.78 11.94 3.52
CA ILE A 148 11.52 12.09 4.78
C ILE A 148 12.96 12.51 4.51
N ILE A 149 13.64 11.85 3.57
CA ILE A 149 15.01 12.20 3.15
C ILE A 149 15.04 13.65 2.64
N SER A 150 14.04 14.06 1.85
CA SER A 150 13.90 15.43 1.37
C SER A 150 13.74 16.46 2.50
N MET A 151 13.00 16.12 3.56
CA MET A 151 12.72 17.02 4.68
C MET A 151 13.85 17.09 5.72
N ALA A 152 14.58 16.00 5.95
CA ALA A 152 15.61 15.91 7.00
C ALA A 152 16.85 16.76 6.72
N LEU A 153 17.14 17.06 5.46
CA LEU A 153 18.39 17.69 5.02
C LEU A 153 18.27 19.21 4.80
N LYS A 154 17.38 19.89 5.55
CA LYS A 154 17.07 21.32 5.39
C LYS A 154 18.20 22.31 5.77
N ARG A 155 19.45 21.88 5.93
CA ARG A 155 20.63 22.73 6.21
C ARG A 155 21.77 22.35 5.27
N GLU A 156 21.86 22.94 4.08
CA GLU A 156 23.10 23.46 3.46
C GLU A 156 22.93 23.80 1.97
N LYS A 157 23.20 25.09 1.65
CA LYS A 157 23.54 25.76 0.37
C LYS A 157 22.91 25.31 -0.97
N TYR A 158 22.49 26.34 -1.71
CA TYR A 158 21.65 26.37 -2.91
C TYR A 158 22.12 25.50 -4.10
N GLU A 159 23.42 25.20 -4.25
CA GLU A 159 23.95 24.42 -5.39
C GLU A 159 23.79 22.89 -5.24
N ARG A 160 23.60 22.35 -4.03
CA ARG A 160 23.32 20.92 -3.84
C ARG A 160 21.87 20.55 -4.19
N ARG A 161 20.98 21.53 -4.41
CA ARG A 161 19.53 21.29 -4.60
C ARG A 161 19.17 20.59 -5.90
N THR A 162 19.85 20.84 -7.03
CA THR A 162 19.49 20.27 -8.34
C THR A 162 19.85 18.80 -8.47
N LYS A 163 21.12 18.42 -8.20
CA LYS A 163 21.55 17.00 -8.16
C LYS A 163 20.83 16.19 -7.08
N HIS A 164 20.37 16.83 -6.01
CA HIS A 164 19.69 16.17 -4.89
C HIS A 164 18.17 16.02 -5.12
N SER A 165 17.50 17.02 -5.68
CA SER A 165 16.13 16.88 -6.17
C SER A 165 16.04 15.73 -7.17
N GLN A 166 17.02 15.60 -8.06
CA GLN A 166 17.10 14.46 -8.99
C GLN A 166 17.22 13.11 -8.26
N ARG A 167 17.94 13.01 -7.13
CA ARG A 167 18.06 11.77 -6.35
C ARG A 167 16.77 11.42 -5.61
N VAL A 168 16.10 12.40 -5.00
CA VAL A 168 14.82 12.20 -4.29
C VAL A 168 13.70 11.87 -5.27
N THR A 169 13.63 12.59 -6.40
CA THR A 169 12.71 12.24 -7.48
C THR A 169 13.06 10.87 -8.07
N GLY A 170 14.35 10.55 -8.21
CA GLY A 170 14.82 9.26 -8.70
C GLY A 170 14.41 8.09 -7.81
N THR A 171 14.49 8.21 -6.48
CA THR A 171 14.07 7.13 -5.56
C THR A 171 12.55 6.97 -5.52
N ALA A 172 11.79 8.06 -5.51
CA ALA A 172 10.34 8.01 -5.59
C ALA A 172 9.86 7.41 -6.93
N LEU A 173 10.48 7.84 -8.04
CA LEU A 173 10.18 7.34 -9.38
C LEU A 173 10.53 5.85 -9.50
N ALA A 174 11.70 5.42 -8.99
CA ALA A 174 12.09 4.01 -8.98
C ALA A 174 11.15 3.13 -8.15
N GLY A 175 10.69 3.62 -6.99
CA GLY A 175 9.68 2.92 -6.19
C GLY A 175 8.33 2.80 -6.92
N PHE A 176 7.91 3.85 -7.61
CA PHE A 176 6.67 3.85 -8.38
C PHE A 176 6.76 2.96 -9.62
N THR A 177 7.85 3.03 -10.37
CA THR A 177 8.06 2.22 -11.57
C THR A 177 8.25 0.75 -11.23
N SER A 178 8.98 0.40 -10.16
CA SER A 178 9.09 -0.99 -9.71
C SER A 178 7.75 -1.58 -9.28
N ALA A 179 6.93 -0.82 -8.53
CA ALA A 179 5.59 -1.25 -8.17
C ALA A 179 4.70 -1.45 -9.40
N PHE A 180 4.76 -0.55 -10.38
CA PHE A 180 4.00 -0.67 -11.63
C PHE A 180 4.47 -1.87 -12.47
N LEU A 181 5.77 -2.12 -12.56
CA LEU A 181 6.32 -3.31 -13.21
C LEU A 181 5.84 -4.60 -12.54
N ILE A 182 5.81 -4.63 -11.20
CA ILE A 182 5.29 -5.78 -10.46
C ILE A 182 3.80 -5.96 -10.77
N ILE A 183 3.01 -4.88 -10.80
CA ILE A 183 1.59 -4.94 -11.20
C ILE A 183 1.46 -5.56 -12.59
N THR A 184 2.25 -5.14 -13.57
CA THR A 184 2.23 -5.72 -14.92
C THR A 184 2.56 -7.22 -14.92
N LEU A 185 3.51 -7.66 -14.09
CA LEU A 185 3.87 -9.08 -13.97
C LEU A 185 2.75 -9.95 -13.37
N VAL A 186 1.94 -9.39 -12.48
CA VAL A 186 0.87 -10.13 -11.79
C VAL A 186 -0.52 -9.89 -12.38
N LEU A 187 -0.62 -9.06 -13.42
CA LEU A 187 -1.86 -8.77 -14.13
C LEU A 187 -2.26 -9.93 -15.05
N HIS A 188 -3.53 -10.34 -14.97
CA HIS A 188 -4.07 -11.44 -15.77
C HIS A 188 -4.73 -10.98 -17.07
N ASN A 189 -5.47 -9.88 -17.03
CA ASN A 189 -6.12 -9.30 -18.19
C ASN A 189 -5.79 -7.80 -18.26
N ASP A 190 -5.43 -7.32 -19.43
CA ASP A 190 -5.06 -5.92 -19.70
C ASP A 190 -6.28 -5.04 -20.07
N LYS A 191 -7.49 -5.55 -19.90
CA LYS A 191 -8.73 -4.80 -20.11
C LYS A 191 -9.23 -4.13 -18.82
N PHE A 192 -9.97 -3.04 -18.99
CA PHE A 192 -10.85 -2.52 -17.95
C PHE A 192 -12.21 -3.21 -18.05
N VAL A 193 -12.79 -3.53 -16.90
CA VAL A 193 -14.12 -4.14 -16.79
C VAL A 193 -15.02 -3.23 -15.96
N SER A 194 -16.33 -3.31 -16.16
CA SER A 194 -17.30 -2.55 -15.38
C SER A 194 -17.19 -2.88 -13.87
N ILE A 195 -17.59 -1.93 -13.02
CA ILE A 195 -17.56 -2.12 -11.56
C ILE A 195 -18.48 -3.28 -11.13
N SER A 196 -19.63 -3.44 -11.79
CA SER A 196 -20.56 -4.54 -11.49
C SER A 196 -19.95 -5.90 -11.80
N ASP A 197 -19.22 -6.01 -12.91
CA ASP A 197 -18.57 -7.27 -13.32
C ASP A 197 -17.40 -7.59 -12.38
N TYR A 198 -16.60 -6.58 -12.03
CA TYR A 198 -15.54 -6.70 -11.03
C TYR A 198 -16.07 -7.20 -9.68
N LEU A 199 -17.12 -6.59 -9.15
CA LEU A 199 -17.70 -6.95 -7.84
C LEU A 199 -18.45 -8.29 -7.84
N SER A 200 -18.83 -8.78 -9.03
CA SER A 200 -19.47 -10.08 -9.21
C SER A 200 -18.46 -11.19 -9.54
N GLY A 201 -17.18 -10.87 -9.74
CA GLY A 201 -16.14 -11.82 -10.13
C GLY A 201 -16.30 -12.35 -11.56
N LYS A 202 -17.17 -11.72 -12.37
CA LYS A 202 -17.35 -12.08 -13.78
C LYS A 202 -16.25 -11.43 -14.58
N ASN A 203 -15.35 -12.24 -15.10
CA ASN A 203 -14.48 -11.81 -16.19
C ASN A 203 -15.00 -12.44 -17.47
N GLU A 204 -15.39 -11.62 -18.43
CA GLU A 204 -15.41 -12.04 -19.83
C GLU A 204 -13.96 -12.39 -20.19
N VAL A 205 -13.72 -13.67 -20.49
CA VAL A 205 -12.46 -14.16 -21.06
C VAL A 205 -12.34 -13.62 -22.48
#